data_AF-A0A8X7V165-F1
#
_entry.id   AF-A0A8X7V165-F1
#
_cell.length_a   1.000
_cell.length_b   1.000
_cell.length_c   1.000
_cell.angle_alpha   90.00
_cell.angle_beta   90.00
_cell.angle_gamma   90.00
#
_symmetry.space_group_name_H-M   'P 1'
#
loop_
_entity.id
_entity.type
_entity.pdbx_description
1 polymer ?
#
loop_
_entity_poly.entity_id
_entity_poly.type
_entity_poly.pdbx_seq_one_letter_code
_entity_poly.pdbx_strand_id
1 'polypeptide(L)'
;MDRSESEYRIRRATASYLRGEGVVLEGEIRTWEYGLYTAMNNVMGCLKKPREEEEEGIYAIASSFGYLHELVHHLTSPEVNIPVNGLGVGPVTHGDIRKATQLPQGRKHTTVLAFQVQVTPKASQLAQTLGVRIICGDTIEHLCQQFQEFNEELGEDKKEPESDDVVAVSPCLLSILPKCVLHKEDPIVVGVYVVEGLVKVGTPLCIPHRAFVNIGRITWIQKDHRPVEFAREGEKVIIKIVAADPKTQQGMLLGIDFDEADVLVSRTSRVAVYQVEINRREMEKRKE
;
A
#
# COMPACT_ATOMS: atom_id res chain seq x y z
N MET A 1 33.92 2.75 -11.49
CA MET A 1 35.31 2.26 -11.32
C MET A 1 35.89 2.09 -12.71
N ASP A 2 36.95 2.84 -13.02
CA ASP A 2 37.50 2.87 -14.38
C ASP A 2 38.09 1.49 -14.76
N ARG A 3 37.82 1.03 -15.99
CA ARG A 3 38.29 -0.30 -16.48
C ARG A 3 39.82 -0.41 -16.43
N SER A 4 40.51 0.72 -16.55
CA SER A 4 41.96 0.83 -16.55
C SER A 4 42.58 0.43 -15.20
N GLU A 5 41.93 0.76 -14.09
CA GLU A 5 42.47 0.60 -12.75
C GLU A 5 42.27 -0.81 -12.18
N SER A 6 41.15 -1.44 -12.54
CA SER A 6 40.86 -2.84 -12.22
C SER A 6 41.80 -3.79 -12.95
N GLU A 7 42.08 -3.52 -14.23
CA GLU A 7 43.02 -4.32 -15.02
C GLU A 7 44.48 -4.18 -14.53
N TYR A 8 44.88 -2.96 -14.14
CA TYR A 8 46.19 -2.70 -13.56
C TYR A 8 46.40 -3.41 -12.22
N ARG A 9 45.36 -3.49 -11.36
CA ARG A 9 45.42 -4.21 -10.08
C ARG A 9 45.54 -5.72 -10.25
N ILE A 10 44.78 -6.29 -11.20
CA ILE A 10 44.86 -7.73 -11.52
C ILE A 10 46.26 -8.09 -12.02
N ARG A 11 46.80 -7.31 -12.96
CA ARG A 11 48.16 -7.54 -13.50
C ARG A 11 49.24 -7.44 -12.42
N ARG A 12 49.09 -6.51 -11.46
CA ARG A 12 50.04 -6.35 -10.34
C ARG A 12 49.99 -7.55 -9.38
N ALA A 13 48.80 -8.07 -9.08
CA ALA A 13 48.63 -9.27 -8.26
C ALA A 13 49.22 -10.52 -8.95
N THR A 14 48.99 -10.70 -10.25
CA THR A 14 49.60 -11.80 -11.03
C THR A 14 51.13 -11.68 -11.08
N ALA A 15 51.67 -10.48 -11.26
CA ALA A 15 53.11 -10.23 -11.28
C ALA A 15 53.79 -10.42 -9.91
N SER A 16 53.06 -10.23 -8.81
CA SER A 16 53.52 -10.52 -7.45
C SER A 16 53.53 -12.02 -7.17
N TYR A 17 52.50 -12.75 -7.62
CA TYR A 17 52.45 -14.21 -7.54
C TYR A 17 53.58 -14.90 -8.32
N LEU A 18 53.86 -14.45 -9.55
CA LEU A 18 54.95 -14.97 -10.38
C LEU A 18 56.35 -14.68 -9.81
N ARG A 19 56.49 -13.66 -8.95
CA ARG A 19 57.75 -13.31 -8.28
C ARG A 19 57.93 -14.00 -6.92
N GLY A 20 57.00 -14.86 -6.50
CA GLY A 20 57.05 -15.55 -5.21
C GLY A 20 56.78 -14.66 -4.00
N GLU A 21 56.57 -13.36 -4.20
CA GLU A 21 56.20 -12.38 -3.20
C GLU A 21 54.67 -12.29 -3.17
N GLY A 22 53.98 -13.36 -2.75
CA GLY A 22 52.52 -13.40 -2.75
C GLY A 22 51.92 -12.28 -1.91
N VAL A 23 51.46 -11.20 -2.56
CA VAL A 23 50.64 -10.19 -1.90
C VAL A 23 49.26 -10.81 -1.77
N VAL A 24 49.01 -11.37 -0.59
CA VAL A 24 47.74 -12.00 -0.25
C VAL A 24 46.70 -10.89 -0.10
N LEU A 25 45.85 -10.72 -1.13
CA LEU A 25 44.70 -9.82 -1.10
C LEU A 25 43.57 -10.32 -0.17
N GLU A 26 43.84 -11.19 0.82
CA GLU A 26 42.82 -11.78 1.68
C GLU A 26 42.09 -10.74 2.52
N GLY A 27 42.77 -9.69 3.00
CA GLY A 27 42.13 -8.64 3.82
C GLY A 27 41.11 -7.81 3.03
N GLU A 28 41.44 -7.48 1.77
CA GLU A 28 40.53 -6.77 0.87
C GLU A 28 39.44 -7.72 0.35
N ILE A 29 39.77 -8.95 -0.06
CA ILE A 29 38.75 -9.91 -0.53
C ILE A 29 37.74 -10.23 0.59
N ARG A 30 38.19 -10.43 1.85
CA ARG A 30 37.30 -10.71 2.99
C ARG A 30 36.39 -9.54 3.33
N THR A 31 36.87 -8.29 3.24
CA THR A 31 36.02 -7.11 3.49
C THR A 31 34.97 -6.93 2.40
N TRP A 32 35.31 -7.26 1.14
CA TRP A 32 34.37 -7.26 0.02
C TRP A 32 33.39 -8.43 0.07
N GLU A 33 33.83 -9.64 0.41
CA GLU A 33 32.95 -10.80 0.63
C GLU A 33 31.99 -10.56 1.81
N TYR A 34 32.48 -9.98 2.91
CA TYR A 34 31.66 -9.64 4.06
C TYR A 34 30.65 -8.53 3.74
N GLY A 35 31.06 -7.52 2.95
CA GLY A 35 30.16 -6.47 2.47
C GLY A 35 29.09 -7.01 1.53
N LEU A 36 29.45 -7.89 0.59
CA LEU A 36 28.51 -8.55 -0.30
C LEU A 36 27.57 -9.50 0.46
N TYR A 37 28.07 -10.26 1.42
CA TYR A 37 27.29 -11.18 2.26
C TYR A 37 26.33 -10.41 3.18
N THR A 38 26.76 -9.26 3.72
CA THR A 38 25.91 -8.37 4.52
C THR A 38 24.85 -7.70 3.66
N ALA A 39 25.21 -7.19 2.47
CA ALA A 39 24.27 -6.63 1.51
C ALA A 39 23.24 -7.68 1.05
N MET A 40 23.69 -8.91 0.75
CA MET A 40 22.81 -10.03 0.43
C MET A 40 21.92 -10.42 1.62
N ASN A 41 22.44 -10.43 2.86
CA ASN A 41 21.62 -10.72 4.04
C ASN A 41 20.60 -9.62 4.34
N ASN A 42 20.92 -8.35 4.07
CA ASN A 42 19.98 -7.24 4.19
C ASN A 42 18.87 -7.34 3.14
N VAL A 43 19.25 -7.58 1.88
CA VAL A 43 18.32 -7.79 0.77
C VAL A 43 17.43 -9.01 1.01
N MET A 44 18.01 -10.12 1.44
CA MET A 44 17.27 -11.34 1.82
C MET A 44 16.49 -11.13 3.12
N GLY A 45 16.92 -10.24 4.01
CA GLY A 45 16.21 -9.83 5.22
C GLY A 45 14.94 -9.05 4.91
N CYS A 46 14.98 -8.17 3.89
CA CYS A 46 13.79 -7.51 3.35
C CYS A 46 12.75 -8.51 2.82
N LEU A 47 13.20 -9.66 2.29
CA LEU A 47 12.32 -10.75 1.84
C LEU A 47 11.87 -11.70 2.98
N LYS A 48 12.61 -11.78 4.10
CA LYS A 48 12.41 -12.76 5.17
C LYS A 48 11.59 -12.27 6.37
N LYS A 49 11.26 -10.98 6.46
CA LYS A 49 10.32 -10.53 7.50
C LYS A 49 9.02 -11.34 7.33
N PRO A 50 8.48 -11.97 8.38
CA PRO A 50 7.14 -12.54 8.34
C PRO A 50 6.18 -11.35 8.24
N ARG A 51 5.97 -10.90 7.02
CA ARG A 51 5.03 -9.84 6.69
C ARG A 51 3.68 -10.52 6.69
N GLU A 52 2.79 -9.98 7.51
CA GLU A 52 1.38 -10.35 7.52
C GLU A 52 0.91 -10.42 6.06
N GLU A 53 0.26 -11.52 5.71
CA GLU A 53 -0.09 -11.88 4.33
C GLU A 53 -0.68 -10.66 3.61
N GLU A 54 -0.19 -10.38 2.39
CA GLU A 54 -0.70 -9.37 1.43
C GLU A 54 -0.13 -7.93 1.48
N GLU A 55 1.11 -7.68 1.94
CA GLU A 55 1.76 -6.38 1.65
C GLU A 55 2.04 -6.22 0.13
N GLU A 56 1.42 -5.21 -0.50
CA GLU A 56 1.65 -4.81 -1.90
C GLU A 56 3.13 -4.47 -2.13
N GLY A 57 3.68 -4.69 -3.34
CA GLY A 57 5.07 -4.30 -3.58
C GLY A 57 5.57 -4.47 -5.00
N ILE A 58 6.64 -3.75 -5.32
CA ILE A 58 7.23 -3.66 -6.66
C ILE A 58 8.32 -4.71 -6.90
N TYR A 59 8.59 -4.97 -8.18
CA TYR A 59 9.72 -5.80 -8.61
C TYR A 59 10.91 -4.90 -8.99
N ALA A 60 12.02 -5.02 -8.28
CA ALA A 60 13.23 -4.22 -8.52
C ALA A 60 14.31 -5.07 -9.22
N ILE A 61 14.93 -4.54 -10.27
CA ILE A 61 15.99 -5.21 -11.01
C ILE A 61 17.13 -4.23 -11.30
N ALA A 62 18.37 -4.67 -11.10
CA ALA A 62 19.55 -3.84 -11.30
C ALA A 62 20.70 -4.59 -11.97
N SER A 63 21.71 -3.86 -12.46
CA SER A 63 22.82 -4.43 -13.23
C SER A 63 23.82 -5.20 -12.38
N SER A 64 23.89 -4.88 -11.08
CA SER A 64 24.75 -5.55 -10.11
C SER A 64 24.05 -5.65 -8.75
N PHE A 65 24.53 -6.55 -7.89
CA PHE A 65 24.05 -6.66 -6.51
C PHE A 65 24.27 -5.39 -5.68
N GLY A 66 25.36 -4.65 -5.92
CA GLY A 66 25.62 -3.39 -5.23
C GLY A 66 24.55 -2.35 -5.54
N TYR A 67 24.22 -2.20 -6.82
CA TYR A 67 23.16 -1.32 -7.28
C TYR A 67 21.76 -1.77 -6.84
N LEU A 68 21.52 -3.10 -6.79
CA LEU A 68 20.27 -3.64 -6.26
C LEU A 68 20.11 -3.32 -4.77
N HIS A 69 21.17 -3.46 -3.99
CA HIS A 69 21.16 -3.13 -2.56
C HIS A 69 20.89 -1.64 -2.35
N GLU A 70 21.58 -0.77 -3.09
CA GLU A 70 21.40 0.68 -3.02
C GLU A 70 19.96 1.08 -3.37
N LEU A 71 19.42 0.51 -4.44
CA LEU A 71 18.03 0.72 -4.86
C LEU A 71 17.05 0.28 -3.77
N VAL A 72 17.18 -0.94 -3.24
CA VAL A 72 16.28 -1.47 -2.20
C VAL A 72 16.40 -0.67 -0.89
N HIS A 73 17.62 -0.28 -0.52
CA HIS A 73 17.87 0.53 0.67
C HIS A 73 17.21 1.91 0.54
N HIS A 74 17.31 2.53 -0.64
CA HIS A 74 16.68 3.82 -0.90
C HIS A 74 15.15 3.72 -0.94
N LEU A 75 14.60 2.68 -1.60
CA LEU A 75 13.15 2.46 -1.67
C LEU A 75 12.53 2.14 -0.31
N THR A 76 13.23 1.38 0.54
CA THR A 76 12.78 1.02 1.90
C THR A 76 13.10 2.10 2.93
N SER A 77 13.75 3.19 2.54
CA SER A 77 14.02 4.31 3.44
C SER A 77 12.70 4.92 3.94
N PRO A 78 12.67 5.49 5.16
CA PRO A 78 11.44 6.05 5.73
C PRO A 78 10.87 7.24 4.93
N GLU A 79 11.69 7.87 4.07
CA GLU A 79 11.29 8.98 3.20
C GLU A 79 10.50 8.52 1.98
N VAL A 80 10.86 7.36 1.42
CA VAL A 80 10.28 6.81 0.19
C VAL A 80 9.22 5.76 0.50
N ASN A 81 9.51 4.88 1.47
CA ASN A 81 8.63 3.84 2.01
C ASN A 81 7.89 3.00 0.94
N ILE A 82 8.60 2.60 -0.13
CA ILE A 82 8.06 1.74 -1.18
C ILE A 82 8.43 0.28 -0.87
N PRO A 83 7.44 -0.60 -0.66
CA PRO A 83 7.69 -2.02 -0.42
C PRO A 83 8.19 -2.73 -1.69
N VAL A 84 9.27 -3.51 -1.53
CA VAL A 84 9.88 -4.31 -2.60
C VAL A 84 9.63 -5.79 -2.30
N ASN A 85 8.97 -6.48 -3.23
CA ASN A 85 8.54 -7.88 -3.07
C ASN A 85 9.23 -8.85 -4.04
N GLY A 86 9.82 -8.33 -5.11
CA GLY A 86 10.56 -9.13 -6.08
C GLY A 86 11.87 -8.47 -6.44
N LEU A 87 12.89 -9.30 -6.68
CA LEU A 87 14.25 -8.86 -6.96
C LEU A 87 14.84 -9.62 -8.15
N GLY A 88 15.57 -8.89 -8.99
CA GLY A 88 16.34 -9.43 -10.09
C GLY A 88 17.71 -8.79 -10.22
N VAL A 89 18.66 -9.52 -10.83
CA VAL A 89 19.96 -8.97 -11.22
C VAL A 89 20.19 -9.30 -12.70
N GLY A 90 20.63 -8.30 -13.47
CA GLY A 90 20.87 -8.42 -14.90
C GLY A 90 19.77 -7.79 -15.76
N PRO A 91 19.79 -8.00 -17.08
CA PRO A 91 18.83 -7.39 -18.01
C PRO A 91 17.41 -7.88 -17.74
N VAL A 92 16.41 -7.05 -18.03
CA VAL A 92 15.00 -7.39 -17.81
C VAL A 92 14.56 -8.44 -18.85
N THR A 93 14.18 -9.62 -18.35
CA THR A 93 13.72 -10.74 -19.17
C THR A 93 12.22 -10.96 -19.04
N HIS A 94 11.64 -11.70 -19.98
CA HIS A 94 10.24 -12.13 -19.93
C HIS A 94 9.90 -12.95 -18.67
N GLY A 95 10.89 -13.61 -18.06
CA GLY A 95 10.73 -14.33 -16.79
C GLY A 95 10.51 -13.37 -15.62
N ASP A 96 11.20 -12.23 -15.61
CA ASP A 96 11.05 -11.20 -14.59
C ASP A 96 9.67 -10.57 -14.64
N ILE A 97 9.15 -10.29 -15.84
CA ILE A 97 7.79 -9.77 -16.02
C ILE A 97 6.74 -10.75 -15.48
N ARG A 98 6.91 -12.06 -15.72
CA ARG A 98 5.99 -13.09 -15.17
C ARG A 98 6.05 -13.15 -13.65
N LYS A 99 7.24 -13.06 -13.06
CA LYS A 99 7.40 -13.01 -11.61
C LYS A 99 6.75 -11.77 -11.02
N ALA A 100 6.92 -10.61 -11.67
CA ALA A 100 6.29 -9.37 -11.25
C ALA A 100 4.76 -9.48 -11.21
N THR A 101 4.14 -10.14 -12.20
CA THR A 101 2.68 -10.37 -12.21
C THR A 101 2.17 -11.35 -11.15
N GLN A 102 3.04 -12.15 -10.54
CA GLN A 102 2.68 -13.14 -9.51
C GLN A 102 2.77 -12.57 -8.08
N LEU A 103 3.28 -11.36 -7.92
CA LEU A 103 3.39 -10.72 -6.61
C LEU A 103 2.00 -10.30 -6.10
N PRO A 104 1.75 -10.37 -4.76
CA PRO A 104 0.52 -9.87 -4.16
C PRO A 104 0.36 -8.40 -4.53
N GLN A 105 -0.80 -8.05 -5.11
CA GLN A 105 -1.08 -6.70 -5.56
C GLN A 105 -2.20 -6.13 -4.75
N GLY A 106 -2.07 -4.86 -4.42
CA GLY A 106 -3.25 -4.04 -4.24
C GLY A 106 -3.17 -2.81 -5.14
N ARG A 107 -4.38 -2.49 -5.57
CA ARG A 107 -4.81 -1.34 -6.37
C ARG A 107 -3.86 -0.86 -7.47
N LYS A 108 -3.77 -1.70 -8.50
CA LYS A 108 -4.15 -1.42 -9.91
C LYS A 108 -3.07 -1.67 -10.98
N HIS A 109 -1.76 -1.65 -10.71
CA HIS A 109 -0.75 -1.91 -11.76
C HIS A 109 0.51 -2.63 -11.28
N THR A 110 1.01 -3.56 -12.10
CA THR A 110 2.30 -4.24 -11.88
C THR A 110 3.43 -3.34 -12.37
N THR A 111 4.35 -2.96 -11.48
CA THR A 111 5.48 -2.09 -11.84
C THR A 111 6.83 -2.78 -11.62
N VAL A 112 7.71 -2.67 -12.62
CA VAL A 112 9.09 -3.14 -12.61
C VAL A 112 10.03 -1.94 -12.66
N LEU A 113 10.85 -1.76 -11.62
CA LEU A 113 11.91 -0.74 -11.59
C LEU A 113 13.23 -1.34 -12.08
N ALA A 114 13.76 -0.79 -13.16
CA ALA A 114 14.94 -1.28 -13.86
C ALA A 114 16.08 -0.26 -13.78
N PHE A 115 17.06 -0.53 -12.90
CA PHE A 115 18.18 0.36 -12.64
C PHE A 115 19.46 -0.04 -13.37
N GLN A 116 19.92 0.83 -14.28
CA GLN A 116 21.10 0.61 -15.12
C GLN A 116 21.07 -0.68 -15.93
N VAL A 117 19.88 -1.16 -16.32
CA VAL A 117 19.71 -2.41 -17.07
C VAL A 117 18.91 -2.21 -18.34
N GLN A 118 19.24 -3.01 -19.35
CA GLN A 118 18.51 -3.02 -20.60
C GLN A 118 17.28 -3.93 -20.49
N VAL A 119 16.22 -3.54 -21.20
CA VAL A 119 14.99 -4.34 -21.34
C VAL A 119 15.07 -5.14 -22.62
N THR A 120 14.90 -6.46 -22.53
CA THR A 120 14.87 -7.30 -23.72
C THR A 120 13.59 -7.04 -24.54
N PRO A 121 13.63 -7.10 -25.89
CA PRO A 121 12.44 -6.87 -26.72
C PRO A 121 11.26 -7.79 -26.37
N LYS A 122 11.57 -9.06 -26.02
CA LYS A 122 10.58 -10.03 -25.56
C LYS A 122 9.93 -9.63 -24.22
N ALA A 123 10.69 -9.04 -23.31
CA ALA A 123 10.15 -8.54 -22.05
C ALA A 123 9.22 -7.35 -22.26
N SER A 124 9.61 -6.41 -23.13
CA SER A 124 8.78 -5.23 -23.46
C SER A 124 7.43 -5.63 -24.09
N GLN A 125 7.44 -6.55 -25.06
CA GLN A 125 6.19 -7.06 -25.67
C GLN A 125 5.28 -7.76 -24.65
N LEU A 126 5.87 -8.59 -23.79
CA LEU A 126 5.10 -9.32 -22.77
C LEU A 126 4.57 -8.37 -21.69
N ALA A 127 5.32 -7.33 -21.34
CA ALA A 127 4.88 -6.30 -20.40
C ALA A 127 3.67 -5.51 -20.93
N GLN A 128 3.70 -5.12 -22.21
CA GLN A 128 2.53 -4.50 -22.86
C GLN A 128 1.31 -5.42 -22.87
N THR A 129 1.51 -6.72 -23.11
CA THR A 129 0.42 -7.71 -23.16
C THR A 129 -0.22 -7.94 -21.78
N LEU A 130 0.59 -7.94 -20.72
CA LEU A 130 0.15 -8.22 -19.36
C LEU A 130 -0.16 -6.95 -18.54
N GLY A 131 -0.08 -5.77 -19.14
CA GLY A 131 -0.32 -4.50 -18.45
C GLY A 131 0.72 -4.19 -17.37
N VAL A 132 1.97 -4.64 -17.55
CA VAL A 132 3.08 -4.37 -16.65
C VAL A 132 3.82 -3.12 -17.11
N ARG A 133 3.99 -2.15 -16.22
CA ARG A 133 4.81 -0.95 -16.47
C ARG A 133 6.26 -1.26 -16.15
N ILE A 134 7.16 -0.97 -17.10
CA ILE A 134 8.60 -1.01 -16.87
C ILE A 134 9.11 0.43 -16.83
N ILE A 135 9.78 0.80 -15.74
CA ILE A 135 10.42 2.12 -15.56
C ILE A 135 11.92 1.90 -15.54
N CYS A 136 12.64 2.55 -16.46
CA CYS A 136 14.07 2.41 -16.61
C CYS A 136 14.75 3.72 -16.28
N GLY A 137 15.85 3.66 -15.52
CA GLY A 137 16.63 4.85 -15.21
C GLY A 137 18.07 4.52 -14.85
N ASP A 138 18.93 5.52 -15.07
CA ASP A 138 20.38 5.41 -14.87
C ASP A 138 20.82 5.89 -13.47
N THR A 139 19.98 6.69 -12.81
CA THR A 139 20.13 7.17 -11.42
C THR A 139 18.92 6.79 -10.58
N ILE A 140 19.12 6.55 -9.28
CA ILE A 140 18.05 6.12 -8.35
C ILE A 140 17.00 7.23 -8.17
N GLU A 141 17.44 8.48 -8.05
CA GLU A 141 16.57 9.65 -7.91
C GLU A 141 15.60 9.77 -9.09
N HIS A 142 16.10 9.58 -10.32
CA HIS A 142 15.27 9.64 -11.51
C HIS A 142 14.25 8.49 -11.57
N LEU A 143 14.65 7.29 -11.17
CA LEU A 143 13.72 6.15 -11.07
C LEU A 143 12.60 6.40 -10.05
N CYS A 144 12.96 6.95 -8.89
CA CYS A 144 11.99 7.28 -7.85
C CYS A 144 11.02 8.37 -8.32
N GLN A 145 11.54 9.42 -8.96
CA GLN A 145 10.70 10.48 -9.52
C GLN A 145 9.75 9.95 -10.59
N GLN A 146 10.24 9.18 -11.57
CA GLN A 146 9.39 8.58 -12.61
C GLN A 146 8.34 7.63 -12.03
N PHE A 147 8.67 6.93 -10.94
CA PHE A 147 7.71 6.09 -10.24
C PHE A 147 6.65 6.90 -9.50
N GLN A 148 7.04 8.02 -8.87
CA GLN A 148 6.12 8.95 -8.23
C GLN A 148 5.20 9.60 -9.26
N GLU A 149 5.74 10.15 -10.35
CA GLU A 149 4.97 10.69 -11.48
C GLU A 149 4.00 9.65 -12.04
N PHE A 150 4.44 8.40 -12.23
CA PHE A 150 3.55 7.33 -12.69
C PHE A 150 2.43 7.00 -11.68
N ASN A 151 2.74 6.98 -10.38
CA ASN A 151 1.72 6.78 -9.36
C ASN A 151 0.76 7.97 -9.25
N GLU A 152 1.25 9.19 -9.48
CA GLU A 152 0.47 10.41 -9.56
C GLU A 152 -0.41 10.40 -10.80
N GLU A 153 0.08 10.08 -11.99
CA GLU A 153 -0.72 9.92 -13.23
C GLU A 153 -1.84 8.87 -13.04
N LEU A 154 -1.51 7.73 -12.43
CA LEU A 154 -2.50 6.71 -12.07
C LEU A 154 -3.44 7.14 -10.92
N GLY A 155 -3.02 8.11 -10.13
CA GLY A 155 -3.82 8.79 -9.11
C GLY A 155 -4.67 9.93 -9.67
N GLU A 156 -4.26 10.58 -10.75
CA GLU A 156 -4.94 11.69 -11.42
C GLU A 156 -6.03 11.19 -12.38
N ASP A 157 -5.85 10.02 -12.99
CA ASP A 157 -6.94 9.24 -13.62
C ASP A 157 -7.95 8.71 -12.58
N LYS A 158 -7.74 8.97 -11.28
CA LYS A 158 -8.74 8.84 -10.20
C LYS A 158 -9.25 10.20 -9.71
N LYS A 159 -9.55 11.10 -10.64
CA LYS A 159 -10.71 12.01 -10.48
C LYS A 159 -11.97 11.46 -11.15
N GLU A 160 -12.06 10.15 -11.35
CA GLU A 160 -13.34 9.44 -11.26
C GLU A 160 -13.50 8.86 -9.85
N PRO A 161 -14.68 9.03 -9.21
CA PRO A 161 -14.84 8.95 -7.75
C PRO A 161 -14.93 7.50 -7.28
N GLU A 162 -13.83 6.77 -7.29
CA GLU A 162 -13.76 5.44 -6.67
C GLU A 162 -12.60 5.36 -5.67
N SER A 163 -12.99 5.27 -4.40
CA SER A 163 -12.16 5.06 -3.20
C SER A 163 -11.49 6.30 -2.59
N ASP A 164 -12.33 7.25 -2.19
CA ASP A 164 -12.10 8.17 -1.07
C ASP A 164 -12.08 7.40 0.29
N ASP A 165 -11.34 6.30 0.37
CA ASP A 165 -11.32 5.39 1.54
C ASP A 165 -9.99 5.48 2.32
N VAL A 166 -9.37 6.65 2.32
CA VAL A 166 -8.75 7.19 3.53
C VAL A 166 -9.36 8.56 3.83
N VAL A 167 -10.66 8.76 3.57
CA VAL A 167 -11.41 9.73 4.36
C VAL A 167 -11.28 9.25 5.79
N ALA A 168 -10.67 10.07 6.66
CA ALA A 168 -10.58 9.80 8.08
C ALA A 168 -12.00 9.60 8.63
N VAL A 169 -12.47 8.34 8.63
CA VAL A 169 -13.80 7.96 9.08
C VAL A 169 -13.82 8.28 10.56
N SER A 170 -14.57 9.33 10.90
CA SER A 170 -14.75 9.70 12.30
C SER A 170 -15.53 8.57 12.97
N PRO A 171 -15.00 8.02 14.09
CA PRO A 171 -15.68 6.92 14.75
C PRO A 171 -17.06 7.38 15.22
N CYS A 172 -18.07 6.54 15.01
CA CYS A 172 -19.42 6.80 15.49
C CYS A 172 -20.13 5.54 15.97
N LEU A 173 -20.99 5.73 16.95
CA LEU A 173 -21.88 4.71 17.53
C LEU A 173 -23.32 5.22 17.44
N LEU A 174 -24.17 4.45 16.78
CA LEU A 174 -25.56 4.83 16.49
C LEU A 174 -26.53 3.80 17.01
N SER A 175 -27.61 4.28 17.61
CA SER A 175 -28.76 3.47 17.98
C SER A 175 -29.95 3.83 17.11
N ILE A 176 -30.61 2.83 16.52
CA ILE A 176 -31.82 3.04 15.73
C ILE A 176 -32.95 3.43 16.69
N LEU A 177 -33.65 4.52 16.38
CA LEU A 177 -34.79 4.97 17.18
C LEU A 177 -36.01 4.10 16.85
N PRO A 178 -36.61 3.43 17.86
CA PRO A 178 -37.77 2.59 17.64
C PRO A 178 -38.91 3.38 17.00
N LYS A 179 -39.63 2.78 16.04
CA LYS A 179 -40.74 3.42 15.30
C LYS A 179 -40.34 4.60 14.40
N CYS A 180 -39.05 4.90 14.26
CA CYS A 180 -38.55 5.93 13.34
C CYS A 180 -37.94 5.31 12.07
N VAL A 181 -38.50 4.21 11.60
CA VAL A 181 -38.13 3.55 10.35
C VAL A 181 -39.02 4.07 9.23
N LEU A 182 -38.44 4.79 8.27
CA LEU A 182 -39.17 5.38 7.14
C LEU A 182 -39.13 4.48 5.90
N HIS A 183 -37.99 3.80 5.68
CA HIS A 183 -37.82 2.87 4.56
C HIS A 183 -36.91 1.71 4.99
N LYS A 184 -37.36 0.47 4.75
CA LYS A 184 -36.72 -0.75 5.26
C LYS A 184 -35.75 -1.41 4.27
N GLU A 185 -35.84 -1.06 2.99
CA GLU A 185 -35.04 -1.64 1.91
C GLU A 185 -34.08 -0.58 1.35
N ASP A 186 -33.11 -0.98 0.53
CA ASP A 186 -32.15 -0.04 -0.08
C ASP A 186 -32.87 0.98 -0.99
N PRO A 187 -32.73 2.31 -0.76
CA PRO A 187 -31.96 2.96 0.30
C PRO A 187 -32.68 2.95 1.66
N ILE A 188 -32.03 2.44 2.69
CA ILE A 188 -32.62 2.33 4.04
C ILE A 188 -32.70 3.73 4.65
N VAL A 189 -33.87 4.13 5.15
CA VAL A 189 -34.08 5.43 5.78
C VAL A 189 -34.60 5.23 7.20
N VAL A 190 -33.76 5.60 8.17
CA VAL A 190 -34.01 5.38 9.59
C VAL A 190 -33.64 6.60 10.43
N GLY A 191 -34.43 6.86 11.48
CA GLY A 191 -34.07 7.76 12.56
C GLY A 191 -33.08 7.09 13.50
N VAL A 192 -31.99 7.78 13.80
CA VAL A 192 -30.94 7.30 14.70
C VAL A 192 -30.66 8.33 15.78
N TYR A 193 -30.19 7.84 16.92
CA TYR A 193 -29.57 8.63 17.96
C TYR A 193 -28.06 8.44 17.91
N VAL A 194 -27.31 9.54 17.86
CA VAL A 194 -25.85 9.50 17.93
C VAL A 194 -25.44 9.29 19.38
N VAL A 195 -25.08 8.06 19.71
CA VAL A 195 -24.70 7.66 21.08
C VAL A 195 -23.34 8.25 21.42
N GLU A 196 -22.36 8.10 20.51
CA GLU A 196 -21.01 8.63 20.67
C GLU A 196 -20.40 8.99 19.31
N GLY A 197 -19.52 9.99 19.31
CA GLY A 197 -18.70 10.36 18.16
C GLY A 197 -19.36 11.32 17.17
N LEU A 198 -18.96 11.23 15.90
CA LEU A 198 -19.34 12.17 14.85
C LEU A 198 -19.78 11.42 13.60
N VAL A 199 -21.04 11.60 13.22
CA VAL A 199 -21.60 11.05 11.98
C VAL A 199 -21.41 12.06 10.87
N LYS A 200 -20.92 11.61 9.72
CA LYS A 200 -20.80 12.43 8.51
C LYS A 200 -21.44 11.72 7.33
N VAL A 201 -21.88 12.49 6.35
CA VAL A 201 -22.19 11.94 5.03
C VAL A 201 -20.95 11.24 4.49
N GLY A 202 -21.13 10.05 3.93
CA GLY A 202 -20.07 9.16 3.45
C GLY A 202 -19.61 8.11 4.46
N THR A 203 -19.95 8.23 5.74
CA THR A 203 -19.50 7.27 6.77
C THR A 203 -20.05 5.86 6.46
N PRO A 204 -19.17 4.84 6.31
CA PRO A 204 -19.58 3.45 6.16
C PRO A 204 -20.04 2.88 7.51
N LEU A 205 -21.06 2.01 7.51
CA LEU A 205 -21.67 1.44 8.71
C LEU A 205 -21.64 -0.08 8.71
N CYS A 206 -21.45 -0.67 9.88
CA CYS A 206 -21.58 -2.10 10.11
C CYS A 206 -22.23 -2.42 11.46
N ILE A 207 -22.60 -3.70 11.65
CA ILE A 207 -23.19 -4.22 12.88
C ILE A 207 -22.19 -5.14 13.58
N PRO A 208 -21.59 -4.74 14.72
CA PRO A 208 -20.47 -5.45 15.30
C PRO A 208 -20.88 -6.84 15.83
N HIS A 209 -22.02 -6.96 16.50
CA HIS A 209 -22.48 -8.22 17.12
C HIS A 209 -22.99 -9.25 16.10
N ARG A 210 -23.24 -8.85 14.85
CA ARG A 210 -23.54 -9.76 13.73
C ARG A 210 -22.32 -9.90 12.82
N ALA A 211 -21.16 -10.25 13.38
CA ALA A 211 -19.92 -10.48 12.63
C ALA A 211 -19.52 -9.31 11.69
N PHE A 212 -19.76 -8.06 12.10
CA PHE A 212 -19.47 -6.86 11.31
C PHE A 212 -20.16 -6.82 9.93
N VAL A 213 -21.40 -7.33 9.85
CA VAL A 213 -22.23 -7.22 8.64
C VAL A 213 -22.24 -5.78 8.15
N ASN A 214 -21.93 -5.62 6.86
CA ASN A 214 -21.85 -4.31 6.20
C ASN A 214 -23.26 -3.85 5.83
N ILE A 215 -23.68 -2.71 6.36
CA ILE A 215 -25.01 -2.16 6.07
C ILE A 215 -24.94 -1.27 4.84
N GLY A 216 -23.83 -0.56 4.64
CA GLY A 216 -23.71 0.42 3.58
C GLY A 216 -23.01 1.70 3.99
N ARG A 217 -23.24 2.78 3.25
CA ARG A 217 -22.73 4.13 3.52
C ARG A 217 -23.86 5.12 3.72
N ILE A 218 -23.66 6.08 4.61
CA ILE A 218 -24.60 7.20 4.78
C ILE A 218 -24.48 8.12 3.57
N THR A 219 -25.58 8.33 2.84
CA THR A 219 -25.62 9.26 1.68
C THR A 219 -26.25 10.59 2.02
N TRP A 220 -27.03 10.65 3.09
CA TRP A 220 -27.75 11.86 3.48
C TRP A 220 -28.14 11.83 4.96
N ILE A 221 -28.10 13.00 5.60
CA ILE A 221 -28.46 13.22 7.00
C ILE A 221 -29.43 14.40 7.06
N GLN A 222 -30.49 14.26 7.85
CA GLN A 222 -31.45 15.33 8.13
C GLN A 222 -31.66 15.52 9.62
N LYS A 223 -31.58 16.78 10.03
CA LYS A 223 -31.86 17.25 11.38
C LYS A 223 -32.88 18.37 11.30
N ASP A 224 -33.95 18.31 12.09
CA ASP A 224 -34.99 19.35 12.16
C ASP A 224 -35.53 19.78 10.78
N HIS A 225 -35.81 18.81 9.90
CA HIS A 225 -36.27 19.01 8.51
C HIS A 225 -35.29 19.74 7.58
N ARG A 226 -34.01 19.85 7.96
CA ARG A 226 -32.96 20.43 7.14
C ARG A 226 -31.84 19.42 6.87
N PRO A 227 -31.33 19.34 5.64
CA PRO A 227 -30.17 18.51 5.34
C PRO A 227 -28.95 19.07 6.06
N VAL A 228 -28.15 18.18 6.65
CA VAL A 228 -26.89 18.52 7.33
C VAL A 228 -25.78 17.60 6.84
N GLU A 229 -24.54 18.07 6.88
CA GLU A 229 -23.38 17.27 6.47
C GLU A 229 -22.86 16.36 7.59
N PHE A 230 -23.15 16.71 8.84
CA PHE A 230 -22.72 15.97 10.02
C PHE A 230 -23.71 16.05 11.17
N ALA A 231 -23.64 15.08 12.07
CA ALA A 231 -24.38 15.04 13.34
C ALA A 231 -23.45 14.63 14.49
N ARG A 232 -23.58 15.29 15.63
CA ARG A 232 -22.73 15.10 16.82
C ARG A 232 -23.42 14.22 17.86
N GLU A 233 -22.63 13.74 18.81
CA GLU A 233 -23.10 13.05 20.01
C GLU A 233 -24.29 13.75 20.67
N GLY A 234 -25.29 12.96 21.06
CA GLY A 234 -26.53 13.44 21.69
C GLY A 234 -27.62 13.88 20.71
N GLU A 235 -27.33 13.93 19.42
CA GLU A 235 -28.30 14.38 18.41
C GLU A 235 -29.18 13.23 17.90
N LYS A 236 -30.44 13.55 17.59
CA LYS A 236 -31.38 12.67 16.89
C LYS A 236 -31.49 13.14 15.45
N VAL A 237 -31.14 12.28 14.50
CA VAL A 237 -31.13 12.61 13.08
C VAL A 237 -31.74 11.48 12.26
N ILE A 238 -32.25 11.81 11.08
CA ILE A 238 -32.65 10.81 10.09
C ILE A 238 -31.47 10.61 9.15
N ILE A 239 -31.10 9.37 8.91
CA ILE A 239 -30.04 9.00 7.97
C ILE A 239 -30.60 8.16 6.83
N LYS A 240 -30.03 8.34 5.65
CA LYS A 240 -30.26 7.50 4.48
C LYS A 240 -29.00 6.69 4.22
N ILE A 241 -29.12 5.37 4.23
CA ILE A 241 -28.03 4.41 4.02
C ILE A 241 -28.23 3.74 2.66
N VAL A 242 -27.17 3.66 1.86
CA VAL A 242 -27.16 2.95 0.58
C VAL A 242 -26.18 1.79 0.66
N ALA A 243 -26.54 0.65 0.06
CA ALA A 243 -25.69 -0.54 0.02
C ALA A 243 -24.27 -0.22 -0.50
N ALA A 244 -23.26 -0.85 0.12
CA ALA A 244 -21.86 -0.52 -0.13
C ALA A 244 -21.33 -1.02 -1.50
N ASP A 245 -22.01 -1.95 -2.15
CA ASP A 245 -21.53 -2.58 -3.38
C ASP A 245 -22.66 -2.71 -4.42
N PRO A 246 -22.68 -1.86 -5.46
CA PRO A 246 -23.73 -1.90 -6.48
C PRO A 246 -23.66 -3.16 -7.38
N LYS A 247 -22.57 -3.95 -7.32
CA LYS A 247 -22.36 -5.13 -8.17
C LYS A 247 -22.92 -6.43 -7.60
N THR A 248 -23.05 -6.55 -6.28
CA THR A 248 -23.55 -7.76 -5.62
C THR A 248 -25.06 -7.82 -5.47
N GLN A 249 -25.77 -6.69 -5.70
CA GLN A 249 -27.24 -6.57 -5.63
C GLN A 249 -27.92 -7.09 -4.35
N GLN A 250 -27.16 -7.44 -3.30
CA GLN A 250 -27.72 -7.81 -2.01
C GLN A 250 -27.93 -6.53 -1.18
N GLY A 251 -29.04 -5.84 -1.44
CA GLY A 251 -29.54 -4.82 -0.53
C GLY A 251 -29.90 -5.44 0.82
N MET A 252 -29.53 -4.78 1.91
CA MET A 252 -29.90 -5.21 3.26
C MET A 252 -31.36 -4.83 3.55
N LEU A 253 -32.07 -5.70 4.29
CA LEU A 253 -33.47 -5.53 4.65
C LEU A 253 -33.61 -5.39 6.18
N LEU A 254 -34.08 -4.24 6.63
CA LEU A 254 -34.38 -4.01 8.05
C LEU A 254 -35.64 -4.80 8.48
N GLY A 255 -35.47 -5.68 9.46
CA GLY A 255 -36.44 -6.66 9.96
C GLY A 255 -36.20 -8.09 9.46
N ILE A 256 -35.20 -8.30 8.58
CA ILE A 256 -34.77 -9.62 8.11
C ILE A 256 -33.27 -9.80 8.38
N ASP A 257 -32.43 -8.93 7.82
CA ASP A 257 -30.97 -9.00 7.95
C ASP A 257 -30.48 -8.40 9.27
N PHE A 258 -31.18 -7.37 9.75
CA PHE A 258 -30.91 -6.68 11.01
C PHE A 258 -32.17 -5.98 11.55
N ASP A 259 -32.20 -5.67 12.84
CA ASP A 259 -33.39 -5.19 13.56
C ASP A 259 -33.19 -3.80 14.18
N GLU A 260 -34.29 -3.16 14.61
CA GLU A 260 -34.26 -1.86 15.31
C GLU A 260 -33.48 -1.90 16.64
N ALA A 261 -33.30 -3.08 17.23
CA ALA A 261 -32.50 -3.27 18.43
C ALA A 261 -30.98 -3.29 18.16
N ASP A 262 -30.58 -3.40 16.89
CA ASP A 262 -29.17 -3.48 16.53
C ASP A 262 -28.51 -2.10 16.61
N VAL A 263 -27.25 -2.11 17.06
CA VAL A 263 -26.39 -0.93 17.15
C VAL A 263 -25.53 -0.85 15.90
N LEU A 264 -25.44 0.33 15.31
CA LEU A 264 -24.62 0.58 14.13
C LEU A 264 -23.32 1.26 14.55
N VAL A 265 -22.20 0.81 13.99
CA VAL A 265 -20.89 1.44 14.20
C VAL A 265 -20.28 1.86 12.88
N SER A 266 -19.47 2.91 12.90
CA SER A 266 -18.64 3.26 11.75
C SER A 266 -17.69 2.10 11.40
N ARG A 267 -17.71 1.66 10.15
CA ARG A 267 -16.78 0.66 9.65
C ARG A 267 -15.44 1.32 9.31
N THR A 268 -14.53 1.33 10.27
CA THR A 268 -13.18 1.87 10.08
C THR A 268 -12.27 0.78 9.49
N SER A 269 -11.44 1.14 8.52
CA SER A 269 -10.40 0.22 8.02
C SER A 269 -9.38 -0.05 9.13
N ARG A 270 -8.75 -1.23 9.13
CA ARG A 270 -7.67 -1.55 10.09
C ARG A 270 -6.59 -0.45 10.09
N VAL A 271 -6.25 0.05 8.90
CA VAL A 271 -5.32 1.16 8.69
C VAL A 271 -5.73 2.43 9.44
N ALA A 272 -7.01 2.83 9.35
CA ALA A 272 -7.50 4.01 10.05
C ALA A 272 -7.57 3.82 11.58
N VAL A 273 -7.82 2.61 12.08
CA VAL A 273 -7.71 2.30 13.52
C VAL A 273 -6.26 2.45 14.01
N TYR A 274 -5.28 1.92 13.26
CA TYR A 274 -3.87 2.07 13.59
C TYR A 274 -3.43 3.54 13.60
N GLN A 275 -3.90 4.36 12.65
CA GLN A 275 -3.55 5.77 12.58
C GLN A 275 -4.08 6.57 13.77
N VAL A 276 -5.30 6.28 14.24
CA VAL A 276 -5.86 6.93 15.44
C VAL A 276 -5.04 6.58 16.69
N GLU A 277 -4.63 5.33 16.83
CA GLU A 277 -3.80 4.85 17.96
C GLU A 277 -2.41 5.51 17.97
N ILE A 278 -1.79 5.67 16.79
CA ILE A 278 -0.51 6.37 16.62
C ILE A 278 -0.67 7.85 17.00
N ASN A 279 -1.68 8.52 16.45
CA ASN A 279 -1.94 9.94 16.73
C ASN A 279 -2.23 10.18 18.22
N ARG A 280 -2.95 9.26 18.89
CA ARG A 280 -3.21 9.33 20.33
C ARG A 280 -1.91 9.29 21.14
N ARG A 281 -1.01 8.35 20.83
CA ARG A 281 0.29 8.21 21.52
C ARG A 281 1.19 9.43 21.30
N GLU A 282 1.15 10.04 20.13
CA GLU A 282 1.90 11.28 19.85
C GLU A 282 1.34 12.49 20.61
N MET A 283 0.01 12.57 20.76
CA MET A 283 -0.65 13.63 21.52
C MET A 283 -0.42 13.50 23.03
N GLU A 284 -0.30 12.26 23.53
CA GLU A 284 0.07 11.98 24.93
C GLU A 284 1.54 12.37 25.20
N LYS A 285 2.47 12.08 24.27
CA LYS A 285 3.89 12.48 24.36
C LYS A 285 4.14 13.99 24.28
N ARG A 286 3.23 14.76 23.66
CA ARG A 286 3.34 16.23 23.57
C ARG A 286 2.84 16.96 24.83
N LYS A 287 2.30 16.24 25.80
CA LYS A 287 1.80 16.78 27.08
C LYS A 287 2.74 16.53 28.27
N GLU A 288 3.82 15.78 28.08
CA GLU A 288 4.98 15.69 28.99
C GLU A 288 6.07 16.67 28.58
#